data_AF-A0A3D0NUI7-F1
#
_entry.id   AF-A0A3D0NUI7-F1
#
_cell.length_a   1.000
_cell.length_b   1.000
_cell.length_c   1.000
_cell.angle_alpha   90.00
_cell.angle_beta   90.00
_cell.angle_gamma   90.00
#
_symmetry.space_group_name_H-M   'P 1'
#
loop_
_entity.id
_entity.type
_entity.pdbx_description
1 polymer ?
#
loop_
_entity_poly.entity_id
_entity_poly.type
_entity_poly.pdbx_seq_one_letter_code
_entity_poly.pdbx_strand_id
1 'polypeptide(L)'
;IPFGIYHFAYFIDETTACAEADFAIRLAEKYRPHIRMIALDIEEDSERYANHIGCSPDWTKCAKAFLERVKAAGYQPVLYTNYSWMTYRFDYDQLKQYPLWLASPDAPDTIPASYPNIALWQNSWTGHISGITGNVDTDICYRAELFREASTSTGTAARPSQKPQTEIHQVSSSVKVHYEVCVTAQDGVNLRSGAGTSYEILGAIPCGEKLLITRQTAGGGYTWGLTEYGGVQGWIALDFTRKIARKSLDTLAKEVIRGEWGSGEERERLLTEAGYDYQAVQDRV
;
A
#
# COMPACT_ATOMS: atom_id res chain seq x y z
N ILE A 1 -19.15 18.03 -10.87
CA ILE A 1 -18.92 18.59 -9.52
C ILE A 1 -17.51 18.12 -9.11
N PRO A 2 -16.60 19.01 -8.68
CA PRO A 2 -15.29 18.59 -8.17
C PRO A 2 -15.46 17.68 -6.95
N PHE A 3 -14.70 16.59 -6.87
CA PHE A 3 -14.84 15.63 -5.78
C PHE A 3 -13.51 14.95 -5.43
N GLY A 4 -13.44 14.44 -4.21
CA GLY A 4 -12.37 13.57 -3.73
C GLY A 4 -12.97 12.25 -3.24
N ILE A 5 -12.11 11.38 -2.73
CA ILE A 5 -12.52 10.19 -1.96
C ILE A 5 -11.85 10.20 -0.59
N TYR A 6 -12.43 9.44 0.33
CA TYR A 6 -11.79 9.08 1.59
C TYR A 6 -11.66 7.54 1.67
N HIS A 7 -10.75 7.07 2.51
CA HIS A 7 -10.58 5.65 2.83
C HIS A 7 -10.57 5.50 4.34
N PHE A 8 -11.54 4.76 4.87
CA PHE A 8 -11.64 4.44 6.30
C PHE A 8 -10.58 3.40 6.69
N ALA A 9 -9.71 3.75 7.64
CA ALA A 9 -8.54 2.96 7.98
C ALA A 9 -8.79 1.83 8.98
N TYR A 10 -8.21 0.66 8.70
CA TYR A 10 -8.13 -0.47 9.64
C TYR A 10 -6.70 -1.04 9.75
N PHE A 11 -5.69 -0.30 9.29
CA PHE A 11 -4.30 -0.71 9.36
C PHE A 11 -3.79 -0.81 10.80
N ILE A 12 -2.76 -1.64 10.98
CA ILE A 12 -2.11 -1.89 12.28
C ILE A 12 -0.60 -1.67 12.28
N ASP A 13 -0.01 -1.41 11.11
CA ASP A 13 1.40 -1.08 10.90
C ASP A 13 1.57 -0.26 9.60
N GLU A 14 2.77 0.25 9.32
CA GLU A 14 3.02 1.01 8.09
C GLU A 14 2.85 0.17 6.81
N THR A 15 2.91 -1.16 6.90
CA THR A 15 2.78 -2.07 5.75
C THR A 15 1.32 -2.19 5.32
N THR A 16 0.43 -2.42 6.29
CA THR A 16 -1.03 -2.42 6.10
C THR A 16 -1.53 -1.04 5.72
N ALA A 17 -0.97 0.04 6.28
CA ALA A 17 -1.28 1.41 5.87
C ALA A 17 -0.91 1.70 4.40
N CYS A 18 0.23 1.19 3.92
CA CYS A 18 0.57 1.25 2.50
C CYS A 18 -0.40 0.44 1.64
N ALA A 19 -0.81 -0.76 2.07
CA ALA A 19 -1.72 -1.62 1.31
C ALA A 19 -3.14 -1.02 1.18
N GLU A 20 -3.60 -0.34 2.23
CA GLU A 20 -4.85 0.42 2.23
C GLU A 20 -4.78 1.69 1.36
N ALA A 21 -3.66 2.42 1.39
CA ALA A 21 -3.42 3.51 0.44
C ALA A 21 -3.43 3.00 -1.01
N ASP A 22 -2.77 1.87 -1.28
CA ASP A 22 -2.77 1.24 -2.60
C ASP A 22 -4.19 0.82 -3.04
N PHE A 23 -5.06 0.41 -2.12
CA PHE A 23 -6.48 0.15 -2.41
C PHE A 23 -7.23 1.43 -2.79
N ALA A 24 -7.10 2.50 -1.99
CA ALA A 24 -7.71 3.79 -2.27
C ALA A 24 -7.25 4.36 -3.63
N ILE A 25 -5.94 4.27 -3.92
CA ILE A 25 -5.35 4.66 -5.21
C ILE A 25 -5.96 3.87 -6.37
N ARG A 26 -6.05 2.53 -6.27
CA ARG A 26 -6.66 1.67 -7.32
C ARG A 26 -8.12 2.02 -7.61
N LEU A 27 -8.86 2.53 -6.63
CA LEU A 27 -10.20 3.05 -6.86
C LEU A 27 -10.17 4.43 -7.52
N ALA A 28 -9.29 5.34 -7.06
CA ALA A 28 -9.14 6.68 -7.62
C ALA A 28 -8.72 6.70 -9.09
N GLU A 29 -7.85 5.78 -9.54
CA GLU A 29 -7.40 5.69 -10.93
C GLU A 29 -8.57 5.61 -11.93
N LYS A 30 -9.67 4.92 -11.56
CA LYS A 30 -10.86 4.76 -12.39
C LYS A 30 -11.56 6.08 -12.74
N TYR A 31 -11.26 7.14 -11.99
CA TYR A 31 -11.87 8.46 -12.11
C TYR A 31 -10.86 9.54 -12.52
N ARG A 32 -9.63 9.18 -12.92
CA ARG A 32 -8.70 10.17 -13.47
C ARG A 32 -9.23 10.78 -14.79
N PRO A 33 -9.02 12.08 -15.03
CA PRO A 33 -8.24 13.04 -14.22
C PRO A 33 -9.06 13.76 -13.12
N HIS A 34 -10.34 13.40 -12.94
CA HIS A 34 -11.32 14.15 -12.14
C HIS A 34 -11.11 14.08 -10.62
N ILE A 35 -10.53 12.98 -10.10
CA ILE A 35 -10.12 12.89 -8.69
C ILE A 35 -8.66 13.32 -8.54
N ARG A 36 -8.42 14.24 -7.60
CA ARG A 36 -7.07 14.58 -7.11
C ARG A 36 -6.89 14.36 -5.61
N MET A 37 -7.93 14.54 -4.80
CA MET A 37 -7.86 14.33 -3.35
C MET A 37 -8.16 12.88 -2.96
N ILE A 38 -7.28 12.28 -2.15
CA ILE A 38 -7.55 11.05 -1.40
C ILE A 38 -7.30 11.37 0.08
N ALA A 39 -8.35 11.31 0.90
CA ALA A 39 -8.24 11.42 2.35
C ALA A 39 -7.98 10.06 2.99
N LEU A 40 -7.05 10.03 3.93
CA LEU A 40 -7.00 9.03 5.00
C LEU A 40 -8.08 9.40 6.01
N ASP A 41 -9.05 8.53 6.24
CA ASP A 41 -9.99 8.65 7.35
C ASP A 41 -9.57 7.69 8.47
N ILE A 42 -9.29 8.23 9.65
CA ILE A 42 -8.81 7.49 10.81
C ILE A 42 -9.32 8.10 12.12
N GLU A 43 -10.04 7.31 12.89
CA GLU A 43 -10.74 7.73 14.11
C GLU A 43 -11.00 6.54 15.06
N GLU A 44 -11.86 6.71 16.07
CA GLU A 44 -11.99 5.75 17.18
C GLU A 44 -12.34 4.32 16.75
N ASP A 45 -13.01 4.10 15.61
CA ASP A 45 -13.26 2.74 15.11
C ASP A 45 -11.99 2.02 14.63
N SER A 46 -11.01 2.74 14.10
CA SER A 46 -9.68 2.19 13.78
C SER A 46 -8.96 1.70 15.05
N GLU A 47 -9.05 2.47 16.14
CA GLU A 47 -8.51 2.07 17.46
C GLU A 47 -9.32 0.95 18.12
N ARG A 48 -10.66 0.95 18.01
CA ARG A 48 -11.50 -0.15 18.48
C ARG A 48 -11.14 -1.46 17.78
N TYR A 49 -10.92 -1.43 16.46
CA TYR A 49 -10.47 -2.58 15.70
C TYR A 49 -9.08 -3.07 16.13
N ALA A 50 -8.08 -2.18 16.20
CA ALA A 50 -6.73 -2.56 16.62
C ALA A 50 -6.71 -3.18 18.03
N ASN A 51 -7.42 -2.58 18.98
CA ASN A 51 -7.58 -3.13 20.33
C ASN A 51 -8.29 -4.50 20.33
N HIS A 52 -9.33 -4.68 19.50
CA HIS A 52 -10.04 -5.95 19.39
C HIS A 52 -9.13 -7.11 18.95
N ILE A 53 -8.16 -6.84 18.07
CA ILE A 53 -7.17 -7.84 17.62
C ILE A 53 -5.86 -7.84 18.42
N GLY A 54 -5.77 -7.08 19.52
CA GLY A 54 -4.60 -7.03 20.40
C GLY A 54 -3.40 -6.28 19.83
N CYS A 55 -3.61 -5.41 18.85
CA CYS A 55 -2.57 -4.56 18.25
C CYS A 55 -2.58 -3.15 18.85
N SER A 56 -1.39 -2.55 18.96
CA SER A 56 -1.19 -1.14 19.37
C SER A 56 -0.31 -0.44 18.33
N PRO A 57 -0.90 0.12 17.26
CA PRO A 57 -0.16 0.71 16.15
C PRO A 57 0.52 2.01 16.53
N ASP A 58 1.64 2.33 15.85
CA ASP A 58 2.17 3.70 15.84
C ASP A 58 1.34 4.52 14.84
N TRP A 59 0.25 5.12 15.32
CA TRP A 59 -0.72 5.82 14.49
C TRP A 59 -0.07 6.91 13.62
N THR A 60 0.89 7.69 14.15
CA THR A 60 1.62 8.70 13.37
C THR A 60 2.40 8.08 12.22
N LYS A 61 3.18 7.02 12.46
CA LYS A 61 3.93 6.36 11.37
C LYS A 61 3.00 5.74 10.32
N CYS A 62 1.92 5.09 10.75
CA CYS A 62 0.97 4.46 9.85
C CYS A 62 0.25 5.50 8.98
N ALA A 63 -0.28 6.56 9.58
CA ALA A 63 -0.90 7.67 8.86
C ALA A 63 0.08 8.32 7.86
N LYS A 64 1.32 8.57 8.28
CA LYS A 64 2.38 9.10 7.41
C LYS A 64 2.71 8.18 6.24
N ALA A 65 2.74 6.87 6.45
CA ALA A 65 2.97 5.88 5.40
C ALA A 65 1.86 5.87 4.34
N PHE A 66 0.59 5.94 4.77
CA PHE A 66 -0.56 6.10 3.87
C PHE A 66 -0.46 7.41 3.07
N LEU A 67 -0.24 8.54 3.75
CA LEU A 67 -0.24 9.87 3.14
C LEU A 67 0.91 10.06 2.15
N GLU A 68 2.13 9.59 2.45
CA GLU A 68 3.23 9.58 1.47
C GLU A 68 2.98 8.61 0.32
N ARG A 69 2.30 7.47 0.54
CA ARG A 69 1.94 6.55 -0.56
C ARG A 69 0.97 7.20 -1.55
N VAL A 70 -0.08 7.85 -1.05
CA VAL A 70 -1.03 8.66 -1.87
C VAL A 70 -0.31 9.77 -2.64
N LYS A 71 0.58 10.50 -1.96
CA LYS A 71 1.38 11.58 -2.56
C LYS A 71 2.31 11.08 -3.67
N ALA A 72 2.99 9.96 -3.45
CA ALA A 72 3.88 9.34 -4.43
C ALA A 72 3.11 8.90 -5.69
N ALA A 73 1.85 8.48 -5.55
CA ALA A 73 0.98 8.17 -6.69
C ALA A 73 0.45 9.40 -7.46
N GLY A 74 0.82 10.63 -7.09
CA GLY A 74 0.45 11.88 -7.78
C GLY A 74 -0.88 12.50 -7.35
N TYR A 75 -1.50 11.96 -6.30
CA TYR A 75 -2.69 12.52 -5.64
C TYR A 75 -2.30 13.51 -4.54
N GLN A 76 -3.26 14.33 -4.13
CA GLN A 76 -3.18 15.17 -2.94
C GLN A 76 -3.61 14.33 -1.73
N PRO A 77 -2.69 13.96 -0.82
CA PRO A 77 -3.08 13.33 0.43
C PRO A 77 -3.76 14.35 1.34
N VAL A 78 -4.78 13.91 2.07
CA VAL A 78 -5.40 14.67 3.15
C VAL A 78 -5.52 13.77 4.36
N LEU A 79 -5.22 14.27 5.55
CA LEU A 79 -5.52 13.56 6.79
C LEU A 79 -6.90 14.01 7.27
N TYR A 80 -7.89 13.13 7.28
CA TYR A 80 -9.12 13.30 8.03
C TYR A 80 -8.98 12.63 9.40
N THR A 81 -9.40 13.35 10.44
CA THR A 81 -9.61 12.80 11.79
C THR A 81 -10.37 13.81 12.65
N ASN A 82 -10.81 13.42 13.84
CA ASN A 82 -11.44 14.34 14.79
C ASN A 82 -10.43 15.05 15.71
N TYR A 83 -10.89 16.13 16.37
CA TYR A 83 -10.05 16.93 17.29
C TYR A 83 -9.39 16.12 18.42
N SER A 84 -10.09 15.13 18.99
CA SER A 84 -9.57 14.28 20.07
C SER A 84 -8.40 13.43 19.57
N TRP A 85 -8.56 12.76 18.43
CA TRP A 85 -7.49 11.98 17.80
C TRP A 85 -6.29 12.83 17.41
N MET A 86 -6.52 13.99 16.77
CA MET A 86 -5.43 14.92 16.43
C MET A 86 -4.65 15.39 17.66
N THR A 87 -5.32 15.55 18.81
CA THR A 87 -4.67 15.98 20.06
C THR A 87 -3.97 14.84 20.81
N TYR A 88 -4.53 13.62 20.79
CA TYR A 88 -4.17 12.55 21.73
C TYR A 88 -3.71 11.22 21.10
N ARG A 89 -3.64 11.12 19.77
CA ARG A 89 -3.13 9.92 19.06
C ARG A 89 -1.97 10.22 18.11
N PHE A 90 -1.84 11.45 17.64
CA PHE A 90 -0.80 11.85 16.71
C PHE A 90 0.26 12.76 17.33
N ASP A 91 1.53 12.47 17.04
CA ASP A 91 2.56 13.51 16.97
C ASP A 91 2.29 14.39 15.74
N TYR A 92 1.62 15.51 15.99
CA TYR A 92 1.24 16.50 14.97
C TYR A 92 2.44 17.09 14.22
N ASP A 93 3.61 17.23 14.86
CA ASP A 93 4.78 17.84 14.22
C ASP A 93 5.31 17.01 13.04
N GLN A 94 5.04 15.70 13.02
CA GLN A 94 5.35 14.81 11.91
C GLN A 94 4.30 14.81 10.78
N LEU A 95 3.11 15.38 11.02
CA LEU A 95 1.95 15.33 10.11
C LEU A 95 1.50 16.71 9.61
N LYS A 96 1.90 17.82 10.26
CA LYS A 96 1.53 19.20 9.90
C LYS A 96 1.87 19.65 8.47
N GLN A 97 2.67 18.86 7.74
CA GLN A 97 2.99 19.06 6.33
C GLN A 97 1.90 18.60 5.35
N TYR A 98 0.94 17.78 5.81
CA TYR A 98 -0.22 17.38 5.02
C TYR A 98 -1.41 18.33 5.27
N PRO A 99 -2.26 18.58 4.28
CA PRO A 99 -3.56 19.21 4.50
C PRO A 99 -4.39 18.40 5.51
N LEU A 100 -5.00 19.09 6.48
CA LEU A 100 -5.85 18.49 7.51
C LEU A 100 -7.32 18.76 7.21
N TRP A 101 -8.13 17.70 7.21
CA TRP A 101 -9.58 17.74 7.27
C TRP A 101 -9.98 17.43 8.71
N LEU A 102 -10.35 18.43 9.49
CA LEU A 102 -10.60 18.25 10.92
C LEU A 102 -12.10 18.15 11.22
N ALA A 103 -12.51 17.06 11.87
CA ALA A 103 -13.86 16.90 12.39
C ALA A 103 -13.99 17.52 13.79
N SER A 104 -14.82 18.56 13.89
CA SER A 104 -15.09 19.24 15.17
C SER A 104 -16.31 20.18 15.04
N PRO A 105 -17.56 19.68 15.07
CA PRO A 105 -18.75 20.52 14.92
C PRO A 105 -18.98 21.44 16.13
N ASP A 106 -18.59 21.00 17.32
CA ASP A 106 -18.72 21.73 18.59
C ASP A 106 -17.53 22.66 18.86
N ALA A 107 -16.72 22.94 17.84
CA ALA A 107 -15.49 23.72 17.93
C ALA A 107 -15.74 25.19 18.32
N PRO A 108 -14.99 25.75 19.29
CA PRO A 108 -14.83 27.20 19.37
C PRO A 108 -14.00 27.73 18.19
N ASP A 109 -14.16 29.01 17.86
CA ASP A 109 -13.44 29.75 16.81
C ASP A 109 -11.90 29.70 16.88
N THR A 110 -11.34 29.12 17.95
CA THR A 110 -9.91 29.04 18.25
C THR A 110 -9.21 27.79 17.71
N ILE A 111 -9.93 26.74 17.31
CA ILE A 111 -9.31 25.51 16.75
C ILE A 111 -8.41 25.78 15.52
N PRO A 112 -8.76 26.70 14.58
CA PRO A 112 -7.87 27.08 13.47
C PRO A 112 -6.49 27.60 13.88
N ALA A 113 -6.32 28.12 15.11
CA ALA A 113 -5.05 28.65 15.58
C ALA A 113 -4.05 27.54 15.99
N SER A 114 -4.55 26.39 16.48
CA SER A 114 -3.71 25.25 16.87
C SER A 114 -3.20 24.45 15.66
N TYR A 115 -3.99 24.41 14.58
CA TYR A 115 -3.73 23.59 13.39
C TYR A 115 -3.76 24.44 12.11
N PRO A 116 -2.71 25.24 11.81
CA PRO A 116 -2.66 26.12 10.65
C PRO A 116 -2.68 25.42 9.29
N ASN A 117 -2.59 24.08 9.25
CA ASN A 117 -2.72 23.24 8.06
C ASN A 117 -4.15 22.76 7.78
N ILE A 118 -5.15 23.19 8.56
CA ILE A 118 -6.57 22.91 8.27
C ILE A 118 -6.92 23.41 6.86
N ALA A 119 -7.41 22.49 6.06
CA ALA A 119 -7.79 22.63 4.67
C ALA A 119 -9.29 22.41 4.46
N LEU A 120 -9.88 21.54 5.28
CA LEU A 120 -11.33 21.33 5.42
C LEU A 120 -11.67 21.28 6.92
N TRP A 121 -12.82 21.82 7.29
CA TRP A 121 -13.39 21.68 8.63
C TRP A 121 -14.79 21.08 8.50
N GLN A 122 -14.97 19.88 9.03
CA GLN A 122 -16.30 19.26 9.13
C GLN A 122 -17.01 19.86 10.34
N ASN A 123 -18.02 20.67 10.04
CA ASN A 123 -18.65 21.60 10.97
C ASN A 123 -20.05 21.14 11.42
N SER A 124 -20.58 20.05 10.87
CA SER A 124 -21.83 19.43 11.30
C SER A 124 -21.94 17.98 10.84
N TRP A 125 -22.60 17.14 11.64
CA TRP A 125 -23.08 15.79 11.28
C TRP A 125 -24.57 15.79 10.86
N THR A 126 -25.24 16.94 10.94
CA THR A 126 -26.71 17.06 10.88
C THR A 126 -27.13 18.22 9.97
N GLY A 127 -26.34 18.51 8.94
CA GLY A 127 -26.71 19.48 7.92
C GLY A 127 -27.84 18.97 7.03
N HIS A 128 -28.45 19.89 6.30
CA HIS A 128 -29.50 19.59 5.33
C HIS A 128 -29.14 20.17 3.96
N ILE A 129 -29.02 19.29 2.96
CA ILE A 129 -28.73 19.66 1.57
C ILE A 129 -29.95 19.29 0.72
N SER A 130 -30.48 20.25 -0.04
CA SER A 130 -31.63 20.02 -0.92
C SER A 130 -31.33 18.91 -1.93
N GLY A 131 -32.19 17.89 -1.97
CA GLY A 131 -32.02 16.69 -2.79
C GLY A 131 -31.43 15.48 -2.07
N ILE A 132 -31.00 15.61 -0.80
CA ILE A 132 -30.56 14.50 0.04
C ILE A 132 -31.55 14.33 1.20
N THR A 133 -31.99 13.09 1.46
CA THR A 133 -32.90 12.77 2.57
C THR A 133 -32.10 12.32 3.79
N GLY A 134 -32.36 12.96 4.94
CA GLY A 134 -31.70 12.65 6.21
C GLY A 134 -30.69 13.72 6.63
N ASN A 135 -29.82 13.33 7.56
CA ASN A 135 -28.69 14.15 7.98
C ASN A 135 -27.56 14.06 6.95
N VAL A 136 -26.85 15.16 6.75
CA VAL A 136 -25.71 15.25 5.84
C VAL A 136 -24.56 15.91 6.58
N ASP A 137 -23.38 15.28 6.54
CA ASP A 137 -22.15 15.90 7.05
C ASP A 137 -21.82 17.13 6.20
N THR A 138 -21.44 18.24 6.84
CA THR A 138 -21.09 19.47 6.12
C THR A 138 -19.69 19.95 6.44
N ASP A 139 -19.03 20.49 5.42
CA ASP A 139 -17.66 20.95 5.47
C ASP A 139 -17.49 22.39 4.99
N ILE A 140 -16.61 23.13 5.67
CA ILE A 140 -16.05 24.39 5.18
C ILE A 140 -14.68 24.09 4.56
N CYS A 141 -14.56 24.27 3.24
CA CYS A 141 -13.31 24.08 2.51
C CYS A 141 -12.52 25.40 2.37
N TYR A 142 -11.31 25.43 2.91
CA TYR A 142 -10.36 26.55 2.84
C TYR A 142 -9.29 26.40 1.74
N ARG A 143 -9.27 25.25 1.07
CA ARG A 143 -8.22 24.81 0.11
C ARG A 143 -8.87 24.11 -1.10
N ALA A 144 -9.68 24.86 -1.84
CA ALA A 144 -10.46 24.32 -2.97
C ALA A 144 -9.58 23.70 -4.08
N GLU A 145 -8.30 24.05 -4.16
CA GLU A 145 -7.31 23.46 -5.07
C GLU A 145 -7.06 21.96 -4.86
N LEU A 146 -7.38 21.40 -3.69
CA LEU A 146 -7.36 19.95 -3.45
C LEU A 146 -8.27 19.18 -4.42
N PHE A 147 -9.35 19.83 -4.88
CA PHE A 147 -10.36 19.27 -5.78
C PHE A 147 -10.19 19.70 -7.25
N ARG A 148 -9.19 20.52 -7.58
CA ARG A 148 -9.04 21.05 -8.95
C ARG A 148 -8.29 20.06 -9.84
N GLU A 149 -8.86 19.78 -11.00
CA GLU A 149 -8.20 18.99 -12.06
C GLU A 149 -6.83 19.59 -12.41
N ALA A 150 -5.90 18.73 -12.85
CA ALA A 150 -4.61 19.20 -13.34
C ALA A 150 -4.82 20.04 -14.61
N SER A 151 -4.35 21.30 -14.60
CA SER A 151 -4.28 22.10 -15.82
C SER A 151 -3.41 21.38 -16.85
N THR A 152 -3.97 21.05 -18.01
CA THR A 152 -3.26 20.37 -19.10
C THR A 152 -2.19 21.25 -19.72
N SER A 153 -1.01 21.30 -19.11
CA SER A 153 0.20 21.72 -19.81
C SER A 153 0.60 20.62 -20.78
N THR A 154 0.55 20.92 -22.08
CA THR A 154 1.05 20.03 -23.14
C THR A 154 2.58 19.98 -23.12
N GLY A 155 3.14 19.31 -22.12
CA GLY A 155 4.52 18.86 -22.10
C GLY A 155 4.59 17.44 -22.65
N THR A 156 5.09 17.27 -23.87
CA THR A 156 5.40 15.94 -24.43
C THR A 156 6.57 15.33 -23.67
N ALA A 157 6.27 14.63 -22.56
CA ALA A 157 7.23 13.79 -21.88
C ALA A 157 7.57 12.58 -22.76
N ALA A 158 8.76 12.60 -23.37
CA ALA A 158 9.23 11.50 -24.20
C ALA A 158 9.47 10.24 -23.35
N ARG A 159 8.68 9.20 -23.60
CA ARG A 159 8.87 7.85 -23.06
C ARG A 159 10.21 7.26 -23.55
N PRO A 160 11.11 6.77 -22.67
CA PRO A 160 12.45 6.37 -23.09
C PRO A 160 12.49 5.14 -24.02
N SER A 161 13.22 5.29 -25.12
CA SER A 161 13.47 4.35 -26.23
C SER A 161 14.45 5.02 -27.21
N GLN A 162 15.42 4.37 -27.86
CA GLN A 162 15.88 2.97 -27.90
C GLN A 162 17.44 2.97 -27.83
N LYS A 163 18.09 1.99 -27.16
CA LYS A 163 18.80 0.80 -27.73
C LYS A 163 20.13 1.10 -28.47
N PRO A 164 21.15 0.24 -28.29
CA PRO A 164 21.80 -0.39 -29.46
C PRO A 164 21.65 -1.93 -29.52
N GLN A 165 21.66 -2.49 -30.73
CA GLN A 165 21.98 -3.90 -31.00
C GLN A 165 23.52 -4.02 -31.16
N THR A 166 24.20 -5.17 -31.05
CA THR A 166 23.83 -6.59 -31.24
C THR A 166 24.83 -7.45 -30.46
N GLU A 167 24.39 -8.55 -29.82
CA GLU A 167 25.08 -9.87 -29.90
C GLU A 167 24.20 -10.97 -29.28
N ILE A 168 24.39 -12.21 -29.74
CA ILE A 168 23.63 -13.41 -29.36
C ILE A 168 24.60 -14.38 -28.66
N HIS A 169 24.08 -15.25 -27.78
CA HIS A 169 24.78 -16.27 -26.96
C HIS A 169 25.49 -15.74 -25.70
N GLN A 170 25.56 -16.45 -24.56
CA GLN A 170 25.19 -17.85 -24.26
C GLN A 170 24.25 -18.02 -23.04
N VAL A 171 23.76 -19.25 -22.88
CA VAL A 171 22.96 -19.76 -21.77
C VAL A 171 23.62 -19.51 -20.42
N SER A 172 23.06 -18.60 -19.60
CA SER A 172 23.28 -18.62 -18.15
C SER A 172 22.38 -19.70 -17.56
N SER A 173 22.97 -20.68 -16.87
CA SER A 173 22.23 -21.79 -16.26
C SER A 173 21.43 -21.28 -15.06
N SER A 174 20.11 -21.16 -15.24
CA SER A 174 19.22 -20.71 -14.17
C SER A 174 19.33 -21.60 -12.93
N VAL A 175 19.69 -21.02 -11.79
CA VAL A 175 19.78 -21.71 -10.50
C VAL A 175 18.37 -21.94 -9.97
N LYS A 176 18.04 -23.16 -9.52
CA LYS A 176 16.78 -23.43 -8.80
C LYS A 176 16.84 -22.77 -7.42
N VAL A 177 15.77 -22.08 -7.05
CA VAL A 177 15.59 -21.47 -5.72
C VAL A 177 14.16 -21.67 -5.26
N HIS A 178 13.85 -21.34 -4.01
CA HIS A 178 12.48 -21.34 -3.50
C HIS A 178 12.34 -20.34 -2.35
N TYR A 179 11.81 -19.15 -2.64
CA TYR A 179 11.53 -18.12 -1.64
C TYR A 179 10.55 -17.07 -2.18
N GLU A 180 9.86 -16.37 -1.30
CA GLU A 180 8.95 -15.30 -1.68
C GLU A 180 9.64 -13.93 -1.80
N VAL A 181 9.12 -13.09 -2.70
CA VAL A 181 9.42 -11.66 -2.79
C VAL A 181 8.13 -10.85 -2.77
N CYS A 182 8.23 -9.58 -2.39
CA CYS A 182 7.18 -8.57 -2.52
C CYS A 182 7.64 -7.55 -3.57
N VAL A 183 6.81 -7.23 -4.57
CA VAL A 183 7.15 -6.20 -5.59
C VAL A 183 7.22 -4.83 -4.92
N THR A 184 8.32 -4.09 -5.13
CA THR A 184 8.56 -2.78 -4.49
C THR A 184 8.69 -1.61 -5.47
N ALA A 185 8.77 -1.86 -6.77
CA ALA A 185 8.67 -0.78 -7.77
C ALA A 185 7.24 -0.23 -7.84
N GLN A 186 7.10 1.10 -7.78
CA GLN A 186 5.81 1.79 -7.74
C GLN A 186 4.97 1.54 -9.00
N ASP A 187 5.60 1.52 -10.17
CA ASP A 187 4.95 1.19 -11.46
C ASP A 187 4.70 -0.33 -11.65
N GLY A 188 4.99 -1.15 -10.63
CA GLY A 188 5.03 -2.60 -10.72
C GLY A 188 6.29 -3.13 -11.45
N VAL A 189 6.29 -4.42 -11.75
CA VAL A 189 7.35 -5.10 -12.50
C VAL A 189 6.78 -5.85 -13.70
N ASN A 190 7.44 -5.76 -14.85
CA ASN A 190 7.04 -6.49 -16.06
C ASN A 190 7.32 -7.99 -15.90
N LEU A 191 6.31 -8.82 -16.09
CA LEU A 191 6.46 -10.26 -16.30
C LEU A 191 6.84 -10.51 -17.76
N ARG A 192 7.95 -11.22 -18.01
CA ARG A 192 8.51 -11.41 -19.36
C ARG A 192 8.67 -12.88 -19.74
N SER A 193 8.66 -13.17 -21.04
CA SER A 193 8.85 -14.54 -21.55
C SER A 193 10.28 -15.09 -21.38
N GLY A 194 11.24 -14.24 -21.01
CA GLY A 194 12.61 -14.64 -20.71
C GLY A 194 13.35 -13.64 -19.83
N ALA A 195 14.50 -14.06 -19.30
CA ALA A 195 15.34 -13.30 -18.38
C ALA A 195 16.14 -12.19 -19.08
N GLY A 196 15.45 -11.13 -19.52
CA GLY A 196 16.06 -9.98 -20.15
C GLY A 196 15.02 -8.94 -20.61
N THR A 197 15.43 -7.68 -20.70
CA THR A 197 14.56 -6.56 -21.15
C THR A 197 14.18 -6.64 -22.64
N SER A 198 14.87 -7.48 -23.42
CA SER A 198 14.58 -7.78 -24.83
C SER A 198 13.46 -8.80 -25.06
N TYR A 199 13.06 -9.56 -24.03
CA TYR A 199 11.99 -10.54 -24.14
C TYR A 199 10.61 -9.89 -24.06
N GLU A 200 9.62 -10.53 -24.67
CA GLU A 200 8.22 -10.11 -24.69
C GLU A 200 7.66 -9.88 -23.28
N ILE A 201 6.82 -8.87 -23.13
CA ILE A 201 6.09 -8.57 -21.89
C ILE A 201 4.79 -9.38 -21.92
N LEU A 202 4.69 -10.37 -21.04
CA LEU A 202 3.51 -11.22 -20.87
C LEU A 202 2.45 -10.56 -19.96
N GLY A 203 2.88 -9.61 -19.13
CA GLY A 203 2.00 -8.84 -18.24
C GLY A 203 2.78 -7.88 -17.35
N ALA A 204 2.06 -7.18 -16.48
CA ALA A 204 2.63 -6.35 -15.42
C ALA A 204 2.09 -6.83 -14.07
N ILE A 205 2.99 -6.98 -13.09
CA ILE A 205 2.65 -7.33 -11.72
C ILE A 205 2.74 -6.05 -10.87
N PRO A 206 1.65 -5.61 -10.22
CA PRO A 206 1.65 -4.35 -9.47
C PRO A 206 2.54 -4.37 -8.23
N CYS A 207 2.86 -3.18 -7.72
CA CYS A 207 3.53 -2.99 -6.43
C CYS A 207 2.75 -3.68 -5.29
N GLY A 208 3.47 -4.24 -4.32
CA GLY A 208 2.91 -4.95 -3.16
C GLY A 208 2.68 -6.45 -3.36
N GLU A 209 2.54 -6.93 -4.60
CA GLU A 209 2.26 -8.35 -4.87
C GLU A 209 3.34 -9.28 -4.34
N LYS A 210 2.90 -10.41 -3.77
CA LYS A 210 3.78 -11.45 -3.25
C LYS A 210 3.93 -12.57 -4.28
N LEU A 211 5.18 -12.93 -4.56
CA LEU A 211 5.53 -13.83 -5.66
C LEU A 211 6.52 -14.89 -5.18
N LEU A 212 6.20 -16.15 -5.48
CA LEU A 212 7.13 -17.25 -5.26
C LEU A 212 8.16 -17.30 -6.39
N ILE A 213 9.44 -17.19 -6.05
CA ILE A 213 10.55 -17.29 -6.99
C ILE A 213 11.11 -18.71 -6.97
N THR A 214 11.08 -19.37 -8.14
CA THR A 214 11.43 -20.79 -8.30
C THR A 214 12.76 -21.01 -9.03
N ARG A 215 13.23 -20.01 -9.78
CA ARG A 215 14.57 -19.98 -10.40
C ARG A 215 15.12 -18.56 -10.42
N GLN A 216 16.45 -18.43 -10.46
CA GLN A 216 17.15 -17.18 -10.68
C GLN A 216 18.20 -17.28 -11.78
N THR A 217 18.45 -16.16 -12.47
CA THR A 217 19.59 -16.01 -13.38
C THR A 217 19.99 -14.54 -13.49
N ALA A 218 21.27 -14.25 -13.74
CA ALA A 218 21.70 -12.91 -14.11
C ALA A 218 21.51 -12.68 -15.61
N GLY A 219 21.17 -11.46 -16.03
CA GLY A 219 21.01 -11.13 -17.45
C GLY A 219 20.70 -9.65 -17.68
N GLY A 220 21.37 -9.04 -18.67
CA GLY A 220 21.06 -7.66 -19.10
C GLY A 220 21.17 -6.59 -18.01
N GLY A 221 22.04 -6.78 -17.01
CA GLY A 221 22.23 -5.85 -15.88
C GLY A 221 21.33 -6.09 -14.66
N TYR A 222 20.45 -7.10 -14.68
CA TYR A 222 19.51 -7.41 -13.60
C TYR A 222 19.65 -8.85 -13.10
N THR A 223 19.14 -9.10 -11.89
CA THR A 223 18.87 -10.45 -11.41
C THR A 223 17.43 -10.82 -11.72
N TRP A 224 17.20 -11.84 -12.55
CA TRP A 224 15.87 -12.29 -12.94
C TRP A 224 15.38 -13.43 -12.06
N GLY A 225 14.09 -13.43 -11.73
CA GLY A 225 13.40 -14.47 -10.99
C GLY A 225 12.24 -15.06 -11.80
N LEU A 226 12.17 -16.39 -11.89
CA LEU A 226 11.04 -17.11 -12.49
C LEU A 226 9.91 -17.23 -11.47
N THR A 227 8.72 -16.78 -11.86
CA THR A 227 7.50 -16.82 -11.06
C THR A 227 6.29 -17.17 -11.93
N GLU A 228 5.14 -17.38 -11.29
CA GLU A 228 3.85 -17.50 -11.94
C GLU A 228 2.91 -16.45 -11.37
N TYR A 229 2.14 -15.77 -12.23
CA TYR A 229 1.17 -14.76 -11.82
C TYR A 229 -0.02 -14.80 -12.78
N GLY A 230 -1.24 -14.86 -12.24
CA GLY A 230 -2.46 -14.97 -13.05
C GLY A 230 -2.53 -16.23 -13.95
N GLY A 231 -1.87 -17.33 -13.56
CA GLY A 231 -1.74 -18.55 -14.36
C GLY A 231 -0.73 -18.46 -15.52
N VAL A 232 0.04 -17.37 -15.61
CA VAL A 232 1.09 -17.17 -16.61
C VAL A 232 2.46 -17.23 -15.95
N GLN A 233 3.30 -18.15 -16.41
CA GLN A 233 4.68 -18.27 -15.95
C GLN A 233 5.60 -17.32 -16.72
N GLY A 234 6.52 -16.65 -16.01
CA GLY A 234 7.47 -15.74 -16.63
C GLY A 234 8.53 -15.20 -15.67
N TRP A 235 9.38 -14.32 -16.19
CA TRP A 235 10.53 -13.76 -15.50
C TRP A 235 10.29 -12.30 -15.12
N ILE A 236 10.63 -11.94 -13.89
CA ILE A 236 10.65 -10.56 -13.39
C ILE A 236 12.07 -10.15 -13.00
N ALA A 237 12.39 -8.86 -13.05
CA ALA A 237 13.64 -8.33 -12.51
C ALA A 237 13.50 -8.12 -11.00
N LEU A 238 14.27 -8.87 -10.22
CA LEU A 238 14.17 -8.95 -8.75
C LEU A 238 14.73 -7.73 -8.04
N ASP A 239 15.55 -6.92 -8.73
CA ASP A 239 16.01 -5.61 -8.29
C ASP A 239 14.84 -4.65 -7.98
N PHE A 240 13.66 -4.92 -8.53
CA PHE A 240 12.39 -4.22 -8.26
C PHE A 240 11.53 -4.90 -7.18
N THR A 241 12.12 -5.79 -6.38
CA THR A 241 11.44 -6.56 -5.34
C THR A 241 12.24 -6.61 -4.04
N ARG A 242 11.56 -6.85 -2.92
CA ARG A 242 12.17 -7.16 -1.63
C ARG A 242 11.91 -8.61 -1.27
N LYS A 243 12.98 -9.39 -1.02
CA LYS A 243 12.87 -10.75 -0.49
C LYS A 243 12.15 -10.77 0.85
N ILE A 244 11.14 -11.62 0.99
CA ILE A 244 10.43 -11.81 2.25
C ILE A 244 11.30 -12.69 3.14
N ALA A 245 11.57 -12.22 4.36
CA ALA A 245 12.31 -13.00 5.34
C ALA A 245 11.44 -14.16 5.84
N ARG A 246 11.96 -15.38 5.74
CA ARG A 246 11.32 -16.56 6.33
C ARG A 246 11.36 -16.50 7.85
N LYS A 247 10.30 -16.99 8.50
CA LYS A 247 10.27 -17.17 9.95
C LYS A 247 11.34 -18.20 10.35
N SER A 248 11.95 -18.03 11.53
CA SER A 248 12.87 -19.02 12.07
C SER A 248 12.12 -20.28 12.54
N LEU A 249 12.82 -21.41 12.63
CA LEU A 249 12.26 -22.66 13.15
C LEU A 249 11.69 -22.46 14.57
N ASP A 250 12.36 -21.68 15.42
CA ASP A 250 11.90 -21.40 16.79
C ASP A 250 10.66 -20.50 16.85
N THR A 251 10.45 -19.64 15.85
CA THR A 251 9.20 -18.86 15.72
C THR A 251 8.07 -19.77 15.24
N LEU A 252 8.32 -20.61 14.22
CA LEU A 252 7.33 -21.56 13.70
C LEU A 252 6.92 -22.58 14.76
N ALA A 253 7.86 -23.10 15.54
CA ALA A 253 7.57 -24.02 16.64
C ALA A 253 6.62 -23.39 17.68
N LYS A 254 6.83 -22.12 18.05
CA LYS A 254 5.91 -21.39 18.94
C LYS A 254 4.52 -21.14 18.34
N GLU A 255 4.41 -21.00 17.03
CA GLU A 255 3.12 -20.93 16.33
C GLU A 255 2.43 -22.30 16.30
N VAL A 256 3.20 -23.36 16.07
CA VAL A 256 2.73 -24.76 16.10
C VAL A 256 2.23 -25.15 17.50
N ILE A 257 2.97 -24.82 18.57
CA ILE A 257 2.57 -25.07 19.98
C ILE A 257 1.28 -24.31 20.32
N ARG A 258 1.08 -23.11 19.74
CA ARG A 258 -0.17 -22.33 19.87
C ARG A 258 -1.33 -22.84 18.99
N GLY A 259 -1.10 -23.87 18.17
CA GLY A 259 -2.13 -24.49 17.32
C GLY A 259 -2.34 -23.79 15.96
N GLU A 260 -1.55 -22.78 15.62
CA GLU A 260 -1.74 -21.94 14.41
C GLU A 260 -1.46 -22.69 13.09
N TRP A 261 -0.83 -23.86 13.18
CA TRP A 261 -0.46 -24.71 12.04
C TRP A 261 -1.18 -26.07 12.04
N GLY A 262 -2.31 -26.20 12.74
CA GLY A 262 -3.07 -27.46 12.80
C GLY A 262 -2.30 -28.63 13.46
N SER A 263 -2.68 -29.86 13.13
CA SER A 263 -2.12 -31.08 13.77
C SER A 263 -1.95 -32.25 12.79
N GLY A 264 -0.99 -33.13 13.06
CA GLY A 264 -0.71 -34.30 12.23
C GLY A 264 -0.42 -33.95 10.77
N GLU A 265 -1.02 -34.70 9.84
CA GLU A 265 -0.89 -34.51 8.39
C GLU A 265 -1.24 -33.09 7.90
N GLU A 266 -2.15 -32.39 8.58
CA GLU A 266 -2.48 -31.00 8.22
C GLU A 266 -1.32 -30.05 8.48
N ARG A 267 -0.60 -30.25 9.59
CA ARG A 267 0.58 -29.46 9.93
C ARG A 267 1.72 -29.70 8.97
N GLU A 268 1.94 -30.97 8.63
CA GLU A 268 2.92 -31.37 7.62
C GLU A 268 2.61 -30.72 6.27
N ARG A 269 1.35 -30.78 5.82
CA ARG A 269 0.90 -30.12 4.59
C ARG A 269 1.13 -28.61 4.64
N LEU A 270 0.62 -27.90 5.65
CA LEU A 270 0.69 -26.43 5.72
C LEU A 270 2.13 -25.91 5.81
N LEU A 271 2.99 -26.53 6.62
CA LEU A 271 4.40 -26.13 6.71
C LEU A 271 5.13 -26.41 5.39
N THR A 272 4.85 -27.55 4.73
CA THR A 272 5.44 -27.91 3.44
C THR A 272 4.95 -27.02 2.30
N GLU A 273 3.68 -26.59 2.30
CA GLU A 273 3.11 -25.64 1.33
C GLU A 273 3.71 -24.23 1.49
N ALA A 274 3.95 -23.79 2.73
CA ALA A 274 4.77 -22.60 3.00
C ALA A 274 6.28 -22.81 2.72
N GLY A 275 6.66 -24.03 2.33
CA GLY A 275 7.99 -24.47 1.94
C GLY A 275 9.00 -24.55 3.11
N TYR A 276 8.52 -24.66 4.34
CA TYR A 276 9.33 -24.97 5.51
C TYR A 276 9.56 -26.48 5.60
N ASP A 277 10.68 -26.89 6.20
CA ASP A 277 10.94 -28.29 6.52
C ASP A 277 10.08 -28.68 7.73
N TYR A 278 9.05 -29.51 7.49
CA TYR A 278 8.15 -29.98 8.53
C TYR A 278 8.90 -30.65 9.68
N GLN A 279 9.86 -31.55 9.39
CA GLN A 279 10.57 -32.28 10.43
C GLN A 279 11.45 -31.34 11.27
N ALA A 280 12.18 -30.43 10.62
CA ALA A 280 13.02 -29.46 11.33
C ALA A 280 12.23 -28.46 12.20
N VAL A 281 10.97 -28.18 11.86
CA VAL A 281 10.04 -27.44 12.74
C VAL A 281 9.49 -28.36 13.84
N GLN A 282 9.09 -29.59 13.51
CA GLN A 282 8.48 -30.53 14.44
C GLN A 282 9.45 -31.04 15.53
N ASP A 283 10.76 -31.04 15.25
CA ASP A 283 11.84 -31.31 16.22
C ASP A 283 12.03 -30.17 17.25
N ARG A 284 11.35 -29.03 17.07
CA ARG A 284 11.43 -27.82 17.93
C ARG A 284 10.16 -27.55 18.74
N VAL A 285 9.13 -28.38 18.59
CA VAL A 285 7.76 -28.25 19.12
C VAL A 285 7.58 -29.06 20.40
#